data_AF-A0A0S8YQT4-F1
#
_entry.id   AF-A0A0S8YQT4-F1
#
_cell.length_a   1.000
_cell.length_b   1.000
_cell.length_c   1.000
_cell.angle_alpha   90.00
_cell.angle_beta   90.00
_cell.angle_gamma   90.00
#
_symmetry.space_group_name_H-M   'P 1'
#
loop_
_entity.id
_entity.type
_entity.pdbx_description
1 polymer ?
#
loop_
_entity_poly.entity_id
_entity_poly.type
_entity_poly.pdbx_seq_one_letter_code
_entity_poly.pdbx_strand_id
1 'polypeptide(L)'
;MPLLETPFASLDLIRQPEQQNEPLQAFDAADEYLLNHLAEQNPAADTRVLVLNDSFGALAASLAGKVRVVSSGDSFLALQGLEKNLVRNGLSFDAVPAVPASEPLNGPFDCVLVRVPKTLALLEEQLIRLQGQLQPGTQVIAAAMIKHLPRAAGDLLERYIGPVQASLAVKKARLLIATAQAKAPASSPYPTRYRIDEPAIELLNHANVFCREGLDIGTRAFLPHLPKSLGTARVADLGCGNGVLAIASALQNPEANYTLVDESYMAVQSAAENWRAALGEREVIVRAGDGLAGQEAQSLDVVLCNPPFHQQQVVGDYLAWRMFQQAREALVVGGALYIVGNRHLGYHSKLARLFRGVEQVAANPKFVILKARK
;
A
#
# COMPACT_ATOMS: atom_id res chain seq x y z
N MET A 1 -3.26 -10.94 22.68
CA MET A 1 -3.90 -9.67 22.26
C MET A 1 -5.39 -9.77 22.57
N PRO A 2 -6.13 -8.66 22.77
CA PRO A 2 -7.58 -8.77 22.99
C PRO A 2 -8.26 -9.30 21.73
N LEU A 3 -9.34 -10.07 21.91
CA LEU A 3 -10.25 -10.43 20.84
C LEU A 3 -11.00 -9.19 20.37
N LEU A 4 -11.29 -9.10 19.07
CA LEU A 4 -12.26 -8.17 18.53
C LEU A 4 -13.66 -8.73 18.79
N GLU A 5 -14.40 -8.11 19.70
CA GLU A 5 -15.78 -8.45 20.00
C GLU A 5 -16.72 -7.49 19.28
N THR A 6 -17.55 -8.02 18.39
CA THR A 6 -18.50 -7.24 17.58
C THR A 6 -19.88 -7.92 17.59
N PRO A 7 -20.96 -7.23 17.20
CA PRO A 7 -22.26 -7.88 17.06
C PRO A 7 -22.30 -9.04 16.07
N PHE A 8 -21.29 -9.16 15.19
CA PHE A 8 -21.24 -10.17 14.14
C PHE A 8 -20.34 -11.36 14.49
N ALA A 9 -19.25 -11.13 15.23
CA ALA A 9 -18.23 -12.15 15.52
C ALA A 9 -17.36 -11.77 16.73
N SER A 10 -16.73 -12.80 17.33
CA SER A 10 -15.59 -12.69 18.23
C SER A 10 -14.36 -13.22 17.47
N LEU A 11 -13.36 -12.37 17.23
CA LEU A 11 -12.22 -12.70 16.37
C LEU A 11 -10.87 -12.51 17.07
N ASP A 12 -9.98 -13.50 16.93
CA ASP A 12 -8.57 -13.37 17.26
C ASP A 12 -7.81 -12.85 16.03
N LEU A 13 -7.38 -11.59 16.07
CA LEU A 13 -6.78 -10.90 14.94
C LEU A 13 -5.30 -10.58 15.18
N ILE A 14 -4.49 -10.85 14.17
CA ILE A 14 -3.06 -10.52 14.10
C ILE A 14 -2.81 -9.42 13.08
N ARG A 15 -1.71 -8.69 13.28
CA ARG A 15 -1.19 -7.72 12.31
C ARG A 15 -0.32 -8.43 11.29
N GLN A 16 -0.27 -7.90 10.07
CA GLN A 16 0.58 -8.37 8.99
C GLN A 16 1.56 -7.25 8.56
N PRO A 17 2.89 -7.49 8.53
CA PRO A 17 3.58 -8.70 8.96
C PRO A 17 3.52 -8.93 10.47
N GLU A 18 3.46 -10.19 10.88
CA GLU A 18 3.50 -10.58 12.29
C GLU A 18 4.85 -10.21 12.92
N GLN A 19 4.80 -9.69 14.15
CA GLN A 19 5.99 -9.31 14.91
C GLN A 19 5.97 -9.98 16.28
N GLN A 20 7.15 -10.38 16.75
CA GLN A 20 7.30 -10.80 18.15
C GLN A 20 7.06 -9.60 19.06
N ASN A 21 6.25 -9.79 20.10
CA ASN A 21 5.91 -8.75 21.09
C ASN A 21 5.29 -7.48 20.46
N GLU A 22 4.44 -7.65 19.44
CA GLU A 22 3.73 -6.56 18.76
C GLU A 22 2.90 -5.72 19.77
N PRO A 23 3.25 -4.44 19.99
CA PRO A 23 2.49 -3.58 20.91
C PRO A 23 1.19 -3.05 20.31
N LEU A 24 1.02 -3.08 18.98
CA LEU A 24 -0.15 -2.53 18.29
C LEU A 24 -1.22 -3.60 18.04
N GLN A 25 -2.47 -3.17 17.95
CA GLN A 25 -3.60 -4.05 17.65
C GLN A 25 -3.87 -4.12 16.14
N ALA A 26 -4.52 -5.21 15.71
CA ALA A 26 -4.98 -5.42 14.34
C ALA A 26 -6.29 -4.67 14.01
N PHE A 27 -6.88 -4.02 15.00
CA PHE A 27 -8.09 -3.21 14.88
C PHE A 27 -8.00 -2.04 15.85
N ASP A 28 -8.85 -1.03 15.65
CA ASP A 28 -9.08 0.04 16.60
C ASP A 28 -10.57 0.34 16.79
N ALA A 29 -10.87 1.32 17.64
CA ALA A 29 -12.24 1.69 17.97
C ALA A 29 -13.07 2.14 16.77
N ALA A 30 -12.45 2.59 15.69
CA ALA A 30 -13.16 3.02 14.50
C ALA A 30 -13.56 1.81 13.61
N ASP A 31 -12.90 0.65 13.75
CA ASP A 31 -13.38 -0.61 13.16
C ASP A 31 -14.61 -1.11 13.92
N GLU A 32 -14.53 -1.15 15.25
CA GLU A 32 -15.67 -1.49 16.13
C GLU A 32 -16.88 -0.59 15.87
N TYR A 33 -16.66 0.72 15.68
CA TYR A 33 -17.75 1.66 15.48
C TYR A 33 -18.48 1.44 14.14
N LEU A 34 -17.75 1.11 13.07
CA LEU A 34 -18.37 0.75 11.78
C LEU A 34 -19.26 -0.48 11.92
N LEU A 35 -18.77 -1.53 12.58
CA LEU A 35 -19.51 -2.77 12.74
C LEU A 35 -20.74 -2.60 13.64
N ASN A 36 -20.62 -1.88 14.76
CA ASN A 36 -21.76 -1.59 15.62
C ASN A 36 -22.83 -0.79 14.89
N HIS A 37 -22.43 0.23 14.13
CA HIS A 37 -23.38 1.04 13.37
C HIS A 37 -24.06 0.25 12.25
N LEU A 38 -23.34 -0.64 11.56
CA LEU A 38 -23.95 -1.54 10.57
C LEU A 38 -24.95 -2.50 11.25
N ALA A 39 -24.62 -3.03 12.43
CA ALA A 39 -25.51 -3.93 13.17
C ALA A 39 -26.84 -3.27 13.59
N GLU A 40 -26.82 -1.97 13.92
CA GLU A 40 -28.04 -1.18 14.20
C GLU A 40 -29.01 -1.14 13.01
N GLN A 41 -28.49 -1.31 11.78
CA GLN A 41 -29.30 -1.36 10.55
C GLN A 41 -29.89 -2.75 10.28
N ASN A 42 -29.48 -3.76 11.05
CA ASN A 42 -29.92 -5.16 10.94
C ASN A 42 -29.90 -5.69 9.48
N PRO A 43 -28.73 -5.69 8.82
CA PRO A 43 -28.63 -6.07 7.41
C PRO A 43 -29.03 -7.52 7.21
N ALA A 44 -29.72 -7.79 6.09
CA ALA A 44 -30.06 -9.14 5.68
C ALA A 44 -28.84 -9.90 5.14
N ALA A 45 -28.89 -11.23 5.14
CA ALA A 45 -27.77 -12.07 4.72
C ALA A 45 -27.35 -11.86 3.24
N ASP A 46 -28.26 -11.39 2.40
CA ASP A 46 -28.02 -11.07 0.99
C ASP A 46 -27.55 -9.62 0.74
N THR A 47 -27.52 -8.77 1.77
CA THR A 47 -27.01 -7.40 1.70
C THR A 47 -25.58 -7.40 1.18
N ARG A 48 -25.31 -6.63 0.13
CA ARG A 48 -23.99 -6.51 -0.49
C ARG A 48 -23.21 -5.38 0.16
N VAL A 49 -22.18 -5.75 0.92
CA VAL A 49 -21.34 -4.80 1.65
C VAL A 49 -19.95 -4.73 1.01
N LEU A 50 -19.54 -3.53 0.60
CA LEU A 50 -18.15 -3.27 0.22
C LEU A 50 -17.38 -2.71 1.41
N VAL A 51 -16.23 -3.30 1.71
CA VAL A 51 -15.30 -2.81 2.71
C VAL A 51 -14.08 -2.22 2.01
N LEU A 52 -13.77 -0.95 2.28
CA LEU A 52 -12.62 -0.24 1.73
C LEU A 52 -11.55 0.01 2.80
N ASN A 53 -10.31 -0.32 2.44
CA ASN A 53 -9.08 -0.05 3.21
C ASN A 53 -9.03 -0.73 4.59
N ASP A 54 -9.63 -1.92 4.71
CA ASP A 54 -9.51 -2.74 5.92
C ASP A 54 -8.06 -3.22 6.09
N SER A 55 -7.38 -2.72 7.12
CA SER A 55 -5.92 -2.85 7.25
C SER A 55 -5.46 -4.27 7.57
N PHE A 56 -6.29 -5.04 8.27
CA PHE A 56 -5.95 -6.41 8.70
C PHE A 56 -7.14 -7.37 8.62
N GLY A 57 -8.21 -6.99 7.92
CA GLY A 57 -9.40 -7.83 7.76
C GLY A 57 -10.38 -7.78 8.94
N ALA A 58 -10.28 -6.79 9.82
CA ALA A 58 -11.13 -6.70 11.01
C ALA A 58 -12.62 -6.56 10.66
N LEU A 59 -12.93 -5.74 9.65
CA LEU A 59 -14.29 -5.51 9.17
C LEU A 59 -14.76 -6.69 8.31
N ALA A 60 -13.96 -7.04 7.31
CA ALA A 60 -14.30 -8.07 6.34
C ALA A 60 -14.47 -9.45 6.99
N ALA A 61 -13.57 -9.86 7.89
CA ALA A 61 -13.68 -11.13 8.60
C ALA A 61 -14.88 -11.15 9.57
N SER A 62 -15.21 -10.02 10.22
CA SER A 62 -16.39 -9.95 11.09
C SER A 62 -17.69 -10.18 10.34
N LEU A 63 -17.75 -9.73 9.07
CA LEU A 63 -18.93 -9.82 8.21
C LEU A 63 -19.01 -11.12 7.41
N ALA A 64 -17.97 -11.96 7.44
CA ALA A 64 -17.91 -13.21 6.70
C ALA A 64 -19.06 -14.16 7.09
N GLY A 65 -19.85 -14.58 6.10
CA GLY A 65 -21.02 -15.43 6.30
C GLY A 65 -22.22 -14.74 6.97
N LYS A 66 -22.14 -13.43 7.25
CA LYS A 66 -23.26 -12.63 7.81
C LYS A 66 -23.96 -11.79 6.75
N VAL A 67 -23.20 -11.33 5.75
CA VAL A 67 -23.63 -10.56 4.58
C VAL A 67 -22.83 -10.99 3.36
N ARG A 68 -23.19 -10.50 2.17
CA ARG A 68 -22.34 -10.64 0.96
C ARG A 68 -21.25 -9.57 0.97
N VAL A 69 -20.15 -9.85 1.65
CA VAL A 69 -19.02 -8.92 1.82
C VAL A 69 -17.97 -9.07 0.70
N VAL A 70 -17.45 -7.93 0.23
CA VAL A 70 -16.25 -7.84 -0.63
C VAL A 70 -15.29 -6.86 0.01
N SER A 71 -14.01 -7.21 0.08
CA SER A 71 -12.94 -6.32 0.56
C SER A 71 -12.19 -5.70 -0.63
N SER A 72 -11.83 -4.42 -0.55
CA SER A 72 -11.01 -3.77 -1.56
C SER A 72 -10.09 -2.73 -0.95
N GLY A 73 -8.89 -2.60 -1.52
CA GLY A 73 -7.88 -1.69 -1.02
C GLY A 73 -6.59 -1.73 -1.82
N ASP A 74 -5.70 -0.80 -1.50
CA ASP A 74 -4.44 -0.64 -2.22
C ASP A 74 -3.27 -1.44 -1.63
N SER A 75 -3.44 -2.15 -0.51
CA SER A 75 -2.33 -2.85 0.16
C SER A 75 -2.41 -4.37 -0.01
N PHE A 76 -1.37 -4.95 -0.60
CA PHE A 76 -1.14 -6.39 -0.63
C PHE A 76 -1.06 -6.98 0.78
N LEU A 77 -0.38 -6.30 1.70
CA LEU A 77 -0.24 -6.74 3.09
C LEU A 77 -1.58 -6.80 3.83
N ALA A 78 -2.49 -5.87 3.53
CA ALA A 78 -3.82 -5.86 4.10
C ALA A 78 -4.65 -7.06 3.63
N LEU A 79 -4.58 -7.41 2.34
CA LEU A 79 -5.26 -8.60 1.81
C LEU A 79 -4.67 -9.89 2.39
N GLN A 80 -3.34 -9.99 2.46
CA GLN A 80 -2.68 -11.11 3.14
C GLN A 80 -3.05 -11.19 4.64
N GLY A 81 -3.21 -10.03 5.29
CA GLY A 81 -3.68 -9.94 6.67
C GLY A 81 -5.10 -10.50 6.84
N LEU A 82 -6.01 -10.15 5.91
CA LEU A 82 -7.36 -10.72 5.86
C LEU A 82 -7.33 -12.24 5.71
N GLU A 83 -6.61 -12.77 4.72
CA GLU A 83 -6.50 -14.22 4.48
C GLU A 83 -6.02 -14.96 5.74
N LYS A 84 -4.95 -14.48 6.36
CA LYS A 84 -4.42 -15.04 7.60
C LYS A 84 -5.41 -15.00 8.75
N ASN A 85 -6.12 -13.88 8.90
CA ASN A 85 -7.09 -13.71 9.98
C ASN A 85 -8.37 -14.50 9.74
N LEU A 86 -8.78 -14.74 8.50
CA LEU A 86 -9.85 -15.69 8.18
C LEU A 86 -9.47 -17.10 8.63
N VAL A 87 -8.30 -17.59 8.22
CA VAL A 87 -7.79 -18.93 8.60
C VAL A 87 -7.65 -19.06 10.12
N ARG A 88 -7.10 -18.03 10.77
CA ARG A 88 -6.92 -17.99 12.23
C ARG A 88 -8.24 -18.15 12.98
N ASN A 89 -9.34 -17.70 12.40
CA ASN A 89 -10.68 -17.77 12.96
C ASN A 89 -11.53 -18.91 12.37
N GLY A 90 -10.90 -19.92 11.77
CA GLY A 90 -11.56 -21.14 11.30
C GLY A 90 -12.36 -20.98 10.01
N LEU A 91 -12.16 -19.90 9.25
CA LEU A 91 -12.76 -19.68 7.93
C LEU A 91 -11.78 -20.09 6.82
N SER A 92 -12.28 -20.29 5.60
CA SER A 92 -11.40 -20.48 4.44
C SER A 92 -10.63 -19.18 4.15
N PHE A 93 -9.40 -19.29 3.63
CA PHE A 93 -8.56 -18.12 3.35
C PHE A 93 -9.19 -17.17 2.32
N ASP A 94 -10.08 -17.70 1.48
CA ASP A 94 -10.83 -17.02 0.41
C ASP A 94 -12.31 -16.77 0.77
N ALA A 95 -12.71 -16.94 2.04
CA ALA A 95 -14.09 -16.79 2.48
C ALA A 95 -14.69 -15.40 2.18
N VAL A 96 -13.83 -14.39 2.01
CA VAL A 96 -14.21 -13.05 1.57
C VAL A 96 -13.45 -12.72 0.28
N PRO A 97 -14.17 -12.48 -0.84
CA PRO A 97 -13.54 -11.99 -2.07
C PRO A 97 -12.82 -10.67 -1.82
N ALA A 98 -11.57 -10.59 -2.30
CA ALA A 98 -10.77 -9.37 -2.24
C ALA A 98 -10.47 -8.85 -3.64
N VAL A 99 -10.69 -7.55 -3.87
CA VAL A 99 -10.46 -6.88 -5.15
C VAL A 99 -9.37 -5.82 -4.95
N PRO A 100 -8.21 -5.94 -5.61
CA PRO A 100 -7.18 -4.90 -5.59
C PRO A 100 -7.72 -3.55 -6.06
N ALA A 101 -7.20 -2.44 -5.50
CA ALA A 101 -7.61 -1.10 -5.91
C ALA A 101 -7.33 -0.81 -7.40
N SER A 102 -6.43 -1.55 -8.06
CA SER A 102 -6.17 -1.45 -9.50
C SER A 102 -7.24 -2.11 -10.39
N GLU A 103 -8.15 -2.91 -9.81
CA GLU A 103 -9.16 -3.69 -10.53
C GLU A 103 -10.58 -3.11 -10.36
N PRO A 104 -11.46 -3.21 -11.36
CA PRO A 104 -12.80 -2.62 -11.32
C PRO A 104 -13.69 -3.22 -10.22
N LEU A 105 -14.54 -2.37 -9.62
CA LEU A 105 -15.58 -2.80 -8.69
C LEU A 105 -16.85 -3.19 -9.44
N ASN A 106 -17.55 -4.21 -8.94
CA ASN A 106 -18.79 -4.72 -9.56
C ASN A 106 -19.94 -4.67 -8.53
N GLY A 107 -20.71 -3.58 -8.55
CA GLY A 107 -21.88 -3.34 -7.72
C GLY A 107 -23.19 -3.95 -8.29
N PRO A 108 -24.36 -3.38 -7.97
CA PRO A 108 -24.56 -2.35 -6.95
C PRO A 108 -24.26 -2.87 -5.54
N PHE A 109 -23.74 -2.01 -4.66
CA PHE A 109 -23.59 -2.29 -3.23
C PHE A 109 -24.71 -1.62 -2.44
N ASP A 110 -25.17 -2.30 -1.38
CA ASP A 110 -26.24 -1.83 -0.50
C ASP A 110 -25.68 -0.97 0.64
N CYS A 111 -24.41 -1.20 1.02
CA CYS A 111 -23.68 -0.44 2.01
C CYS A 111 -22.18 -0.44 1.67
N VAL A 112 -21.48 0.66 1.95
CA VAL A 112 -20.02 0.74 1.86
C VAL A 112 -19.44 1.18 3.19
N LEU A 113 -18.54 0.37 3.75
CA LEU A 113 -17.75 0.72 4.93
C LEU A 113 -16.36 1.18 4.49
N VAL A 114 -15.94 2.36 4.93
CA VAL A 114 -14.65 2.94 4.54
C VAL A 114 -13.79 3.20 5.76
N ARG A 115 -12.62 2.57 5.82
CA ARG A 115 -11.54 3.07 6.68
C ARG A 115 -10.90 4.24 5.95
N VAL A 116 -10.98 5.43 6.54
CA VAL A 116 -10.44 6.63 5.90
C VAL A 116 -8.93 6.43 5.70
N PRO A 117 -8.44 6.41 4.44
CA PRO A 117 -7.04 6.14 4.18
C PRO A 117 -6.16 7.30 4.63
N LYS A 118 -4.85 7.06 4.71
CA LYS A 118 -3.87 8.09 5.09
C LYS A 118 -3.79 9.24 4.08
N THR A 119 -4.14 8.99 2.82
CA THR A 119 -4.06 9.97 1.73
C THR A 119 -5.47 10.35 1.27
N LEU A 120 -5.72 11.65 1.15
CA LEU A 120 -6.99 12.14 0.59
C LEU A 120 -7.16 11.75 -0.88
N ALA A 121 -6.06 11.60 -1.61
CA ALA A 121 -6.07 11.20 -3.01
C ALA A 121 -6.66 9.80 -3.21
N LEU A 122 -6.24 8.82 -2.38
CA LEU A 122 -6.83 7.48 -2.42
C LEU A 122 -8.32 7.51 -2.08
N LEU A 123 -8.72 8.29 -1.06
CA LEU A 123 -10.14 8.44 -0.73
C LEU A 123 -10.93 9.03 -1.89
N GLU A 124 -10.46 10.13 -2.47
CA GLU A 124 -11.12 10.80 -3.60
C GLU A 124 -11.30 9.87 -4.80
N GLU A 125 -10.25 9.15 -5.18
CA GLU A 125 -10.32 8.16 -6.26
C GLU A 125 -11.38 7.09 -5.97
N GLN A 126 -11.37 6.53 -4.76
CA GLN A 126 -12.26 5.46 -4.37
C GLN A 126 -13.72 5.93 -4.40
N LEU A 127 -13.99 7.14 -3.88
CA LEU A 127 -15.32 7.73 -3.90
C LEU A 127 -15.81 8.02 -5.32
N ILE A 128 -14.94 8.45 -6.23
CA ILE A 128 -15.27 8.62 -7.65
C ILE A 128 -15.65 7.26 -8.27
N ARG A 129 -14.89 6.20 -7.97
CA ARG A 129 -15.18 4.86 -8.50
C ARG A 129 -16.43 4.19 -7.94
N LEU A 130 -16.90 4.63 -6.77
CA LEU A 130 -18.20 4.21 -6.27
C LEU A 130 -19.37 4.81 -7.08
N GLN A 131 -19.14 5.87 -7.85
CA GLN A 131 -20.18 6.42 -8.73
C GLN A 131 -20.57 5.37 -9.79
N GLY A 132 -21.86 5.07 -9.88
CA GLY A 132 -22.38 3.99 -10.72
C GLY A 132 -22.38 2.60 -10.07
N GLN A 133 -21.77 2.46 -8.87
CA GLN A 133 -21.78 1.21 -8.09
C GLN A 133 -22.77 1.26 -6.90
N LEU A 134 -23.50 2.36 -6.74
CA LEU A 134 -24.42 2.61 -5.63
C LEU A 134 -25.81 2.99 -6.15
N GLN A 135 -26.84 2.58 -5.43
CA GLN A 135 -28.21 3.06 -5.67
C GLN A 135 -28.45 4.35 -4.87
N PRO A 136 -29.37 5.23 -5.29
CA PRO A 136 -29.81 6.35 -4.45
C PRO A 136 -30.30 5.86 -3.09
N GLY A 137 -29.82 6.50 -2.02
CA GLY A 137 -30.11 6.10 -0.64
C GLY A 137 -29.09 5.14 -0.02
N THR A 138 -28.23 4.49 -0.81
CA THR A 138 -27.13 3.67 -0.27
C THR A 138 -26.25 4.50 0.65
N GLN A 139 -25.87 3.95 1.81
CA GLN A 139 -24.97 4.63 2.73
C GLN A 139 -23.50 4.27 2.47
N VAL A 140 -22.67 5.31 2.44
CA VAL A 140 -21.21 5.21 2.49
C VAL A 140 -20.75 5.73 3.85
N ILE A 141 -20.25 4.82 4.68
CA ILE A 141 -19.98 5.05 6.09
C ILE A 141 -18.48 5.02 6.28
N ALA A 142 -17.87 6.19 6.42
CA ALA A 142 -16.43 6.31 6.61
C ALA A 142 -16.07 6.49 8.08
N ALA A 143 -15.01 5.85 8.55
CA ALA A 143 -14.55 5.96 9.93
C ALA A 143 -13.04 6.11 10.04
N ALA A 144 -12.62 6.85 11.05
CA ALA A 144 -11.25 6.86 11.56
C ALA A 144 -11.22 7.32 13.02
N MET A 145 -10.08 7.08 13.67
CA MET A 145 -9.73 7.79 14.90
C MET A 145 -9.67 9.29 14.61
N ILE A 146 -10.24 10.13 15.48
CA ILE A 146 -10.41 11.58 15.27
C ILE A 146 -9.08 12.28 14.95
N LYS A 147 -7.99 11.90 15.61
CA LYS A 147 -6.63 12.42 15.34
C LYS A 147 -6.12 12.12 13.93
N HIS A 148 -6.77 11.22 13.20
CA HIS A 148 -6.43 10.77 11.86
C HIS A 148 -7.54 11.07 10.85
N LEU A 149 -8.62 11.74 11.26
CA LEU A 149 -9.74 12.08 10.37
C LEU A 149 -9.55 13.49 9.81
N PRO A 150 -9.06 13.65 8.56
CA PRO A 150 -8.92 14.97 7.96
C PRO A 150 -10.30 15.56 7.67
N ARG A 151 -10.47 16.88 7.90
CA ARG A 151 -11.71 17.59 7.62
C ARG A 151 -12.18 17.38 6.17
N ALA A 152 -11.24 17.44 5.22
CA ALA A 152 -11.50 17.27 3.80
C ALA A 152 -12.10 15.89 3.42
N ALA A 153 -12.02 14.87 4.29
CA ALA A 153 -12.70 13.59 4.01
C ALA A 153 -14.23 13.77 3.95
N GLY A 154 -14.80 14.61 4.82
CA GLY A 154 -16.23 14.95 4.78
C GLY A 154 -16.59 15.72 3.51
N ASP A 155 -15.76 16.68 3.12
CA ASP A 155 -15.96 17.48 1.90
C ASP A 155 -15.92 16.59 0.64
N LEU A 156 -15.03 15.60 0.58
CA LEU A 156 -14.95 14.62 -0.51
C LEU A 156 -16.17 13.70 -0.56
N LEU A 157 -16.60 13.17 0.59
CA LEU A 157 -17.83 12.37 0.69
C LEU A 157 -19.04 13.18 0.21
N GLU A 158 -19.15 14.43 0.66
CA GLU A 158 -20.23 15.32 0.27
C GLU A 158 -20.20 15.62 -1.21
N ARG A 159 -19.01 15.84 -1.78
CA ARG A 159 -18.81 16.13 -3.20
C ARG A 159 -19.16 14.94 -4.10
N TYR A 160 -18.68 13.75 -3.80
CA TYR A 160 -18.74 12.60 -4.71
C TYR A 160 -19.91 11.65 -4.45
N ILE A 161 -20.40 11.56 -3.21
CA ILE A 161 -21.49 10.65 -2.83
C ILE A 161 -22.80 11.40 -2.59
N GLY A 162 -22.83 12.35 -1.66
CA GLY A 162 -24.05 13.06 -1.27
C GLY A 162 -24.01 13.57 0.17
N PRO A 163 -25.14 14.08 0.72
CA PRO A 163 -25.16 14.75 2.02
C PRO A 163 -24.49 13.93 3.13
N VAL A 164 -23.65 14.60 3.93
CA VAL A 164 -22.85 13.98 4.97
C VAL A 164 -23.34 14.36 6.35
N GLN A 165 -23.49 13.36 7.21
CA GLN A 165 -23.74 13.53 8.64
C GLN A 165 -22.57 12.95 9.44
N ALA A 166 -22.03 13.74 10.36
CA ALA A 166 -21.03 13.26 11.31
C ALA A 166 -21.69 12.66 12.56
N SER A 167 -21.20 11.52 13.03
CA SER A 167 -21.65 10.91 14.28
C SER A 167 -21.06 11.61 15.51
N LEU A 168 -21.62 11.29 16.69
CA LEU A 168 -20.94 11.54 17.95
C LEU A 168 -19.61 10.77 18.00
N ALA A 169 -18.67 11.32 18.76
CA ALA A 169 -17.39 10.67 19.00
C ALA A 169 -17.54 9.51 20.00
N VAL A 170 -17.03 8.33 19.65
CA VAL A 170 -17.06 7.13 20.51
C VAL A 170 -15.64 6.59 20.61
N LYS A 171 -15.09 6.43 21.82
CA LYS A 171 -13.71 5.95 22.05
C LYS A 171 -12.65 6.67 21.17
N LYS A 172 -12.82 7.98 20.93
CA LYS A 172 -11.99 8.82 20.04
C LYS A 172 -12.06 8.45 18.54
N ALA A 173 -13.01 7.62 18.13
CA ALA A 173 -13.40 7.38 16.75
C ALA A 173 -14.62 8.22 16.37
N ARG A 174 -14.81 8.45 15.07
CA ARG A 174 -15.97 9.14 14.50
C ARG A 174 -16.35 8.53 13.15
N LEU A 175 -17.65 8.48 12.87
CA LEU A 175 -18.22 8.14 11.58
C LEU A 175 -18.57 9.41 10.80
N LEU A 176 -18.38 9.37 9.49
CA LEU A 176 -18.95 10.27 8.50
C LEU A 176 -19.86 9.43 7.60
N ILE A 177 -21.15 9.72 7.63
CA ILE A 177 -22.18 8.94 6.94
C ILE A 177 -22.66 9.77 5.77
N ALA A 178 -22.33 9.34 4.55
CA ALA A 178 -22.81 9.96 3.32
C ALA A 178 -23.95 9.14 2.73
N THR A 179 -25.03 9.81 2.32
CA THR A 179 -26.15 9.14 1.62
C THR A 179 -26.00 9.36 0.13
N ALA A 180 -25.90 8.28 -0.65
CA ALA A 180 -25.74 8.33 -2.09
C ALA A 180 -26.94 9.02 -2.74
N GLN A 181 -26.64 9.97 -3.63
CA GLN A 181 -27.63 10.64 -4.47
C GLN A 181 -27.22 10.53 -5.94
N ALA A 182 -28.19 10.69 -6.84
CA ALA A 182 -27.90 10.78 -8.25
C ALA A 182 -27.00 12.00 -8.51
N LYS A 183 -25.79 11.74 -9.01
CA LYS A 183 -24.79 12.75 -9.36
C LYS A 183 -24.25 12.49 -10.76
N ALA A 184 -23.84 13.56 -11.43
CA ALA A 184 -23.10 13.44 -12.68
C ALA A 184 -21.77 12.69 -12.41
N PRO A 185 -21.39 11.74 -13.27
CA PRO A 185 -20.09 11.08 -13.15
C PRO A 185 -18.95 12.10 -13.14
N ALA A 186 -18.07 12.01 -12.15
CA ALA A 186 -16.90 12.83 -12.05
C ALA A 186 -15.72 12.20 -12.80
N SER A 187 -14.91 13.03 -13.46
CA SER A 187 -13.61 12.58 -13.95
C SER A 187 -12.64 12.47 -12.77
N SER A 188 -11.93 11.35 -12.69
CA SER A 188 -10.82 11.21 -11.76
C SER A 188 -9.70 12.21 -12.11
N PRO A 189 -9.12 12.94 -11.15
CA PRO A 189 -7.90 13.71 -11.37
C PRO A 189 -6.65 12.81 -11.39
N TYR A 190 -6.82 11.51 -11.16
CA TYR A 190 -5.77 10.50 -11.19
C TYR A 190 -5.87 9.67 -12.47
N PRO A 191 -4.73 9.24 -13.02
CA PRO A 191 -3.38 9.40 -12.47
C PRO A 191 -2.75 10.78 -12.74
N THR A 192 -1.89 11.26 -11.82
CA THR A 192 -1.10 12.49 -12.01
C THR A 192 0.16 12.21 -12.80
N ARG A 193 0.70 13.24 -13.47
CA ARG A 193 1.92 13.12 -14.29
C ARG A 193 2.95 14.18 -13.91
N TYR A 194 4.22 13.82 -13.94
CA TYR A 194 5.33 14.77 -13.86
C TYR A 194 6.49 14.32 -14.75
N ARG A 195 7.39 15.24 -15.09
CA ARG A 195 8.59 14.94 -15.90
C ARG A 195 9.85 15.05 -15.04
N ILE A 196 10.82 14.22 -15.37
CA ILE A 196 12.20 14.33 -14.92
C ILE A 196 13.08 14.55 -16.14
N ASP A 197 14.11 15.38 -16.02
CA ASP A 197 14.97 15.75 -17.14
C ASP A 197 16.17 14.80 -17.32
N GLU A 198 16.66 14.23 -16.23
CA GLU A 198 17.85 13.39 -16.20
C GLU A 198 17.61 12.10 -15.39
N PRO A 199 17.34 10.95 -16.05
CA PRO A 199 17.02 10.81 -17.48
C PRO A 199 15.67 11.45 -17.84
N ALA A 200 15.49 11.81 -19.11
CA ALA A 200 14.25 12.40 -19.62
C ALA A 200 13.11 11.37 -19.62
N ILE A 201 12.23 11.41 -18.61
CA ILE A 201 11.10 10.46 -18.43
C ILE A 201 9.87 11.24 -17.99
N GLU A 202 8.72 10.93 -18.58
CA GLU A 202 7.41 11.31 -18.04
C GLU A 202 6.87 10.16 -17.19
N LEU A 203 6.55 10.45 -15.92
CA LEU A 203 6.08 9.46 -14.95
C LEU A 203 4.63 9.75 -14.59
N LEU A 204 3.81 8.70 -14.67
CA LEU A 204 2.43 8.62 -14.25
C LEU A 204 2.34 8.02 -12.83
N ASN A 205 1.41 8.53 -12.02
CA ASN A 205 1.22 8.12 -10.63
C ASN A 205 -0.27 7.99 -10.29
N HIS A 206 -0.69 6.79 -9.89
CA HIS A 206 -2.03 6.54 -9.36
C HIS A 206 -2.18 7.11 -7.93
N ALA A 207 -3.41 7.17 -7.44
CA ALA A 207 -3.80 8.07 -6.35
C ALA A 207 -3.02 7.88 -5.03
N ASN A 208 -2.58 6.66 -4.72
CA ASN A 208 -1.88 6.35 -3.47
C ASN A 208 -0.35 6.21 -3.61
N VAL A 209 0.21 6.50 -4.79
CA VAL A 209 1.66 6.37 -5.03
C VAL A 209 2.44 7.43 -4.24
N PHE A 210 3.54 7.01 -3.61
CA PHE A 210 4.41 7.90 -2.83
C PHE A 210 4.98 9.03 -3.70
N CYS A 211 5.01 10.25 -3.16
CA CYS A 211 5.48 11.45 -3.87
C CYS A 211 4.84 11.63 -5.28
N ARG A 212 3.54 11.34 -5.43
CA ARG A 212 2.83 11.40 -6.73
C ARG A 212 2.92 12.72 -7.52
N GLU A 213 3.22 13.84 -6.86
CA GLU A 213 3.28 15.17 -7.49
C GLU A 213 4.68 15.55 -8.01
N GLY A 214 5.71 14.76 -7.70
CA GLY A 214 7.06 15.04 -8.18
C GLY A 214 8.11 14.09 -7.62
N LEU A 215 9.28 14.09 -8.26
CA LEU A 215 10.37 13.17 -7.90
C LEU A 215 10.80 13.34 -6.44
N ASP A 216 10.72 12.26 -5.66
CA ASP A 216 11.25 12.18 -4.30
C ASP A 216 12.72 12.62 -4.27
N ILE A 217 13.06 13.42 -3.27
CA ILE A 217 14.39 13.99 -3.12
C ILE A 217 15.46 12.94 -2.77
N GLY A 218 15.07 11.84 -2.11
CA GLY A 218 15.96 10.69 -1.87
C GLY A 218 16.23 9.94 -3.16
N THR A 219 15.17 9.59 -3.91
CA THR A 219 15.27 9.01 -5.25
C THR A 219 16.13 9.89 -6.18
N ARG A 220 15.90 11.21 -6.20
CA ARG A 220 16.70 12.16 -6.99
C ARG A 220 18.17 12.11 -6.63
N ALA A 221 18.51 12.01 -5.34
CA ALA A 221 19.88 11.86 -4.89
C ALA A 221 20.48 10.49 -5.28
N PHE A 222 19.64 9.47 -5.46
CA PHE A 222 20.08 8.11 -5.78
C PHE A 222 20.35 7.90 -7.28
N LEU A 223 19.53 8.50 -8.16
CA LEU A 223 19.57 8.29 -9.63
C LEU A 223 20.98 8.40 -10.25
N PRO A 224 21.82 9.39 -9.92
CA PRO A 224 23.16 9.52 -10.52
C PRO A 224 24.15 8.39 -10.13
N HIS A 225 23.82 7.65 -9.08
CA HIS A 225 24.68 6.65 -8.45
C HIS A 225 24.18 5.21 -8.63
N LEU A 226 23.19 5.01 -9.51
CA LEU A 226 22.74 3.68 -9.89
C LEU A 226 23.89 2.88 -10.54
N PRO A 227 23.96 1.56 -10.30
CA PRO A 227 25.00 0.73 -10.89
C PRO A 227 24.86 0.68 -12.42
N LYS A 228 26.01 0.66 -13.11
CA LYS A 228 26.14 0.59 -14.57
C LYS A 228 26.87 -0.67 -14.98
N SER A 229 26.84 -0.98 -16.27
CA SER A 229 27.53 -2.15 -16.86
C SER A 229 27.11 -3.47 -16.22
N LEU A 230 25.81 -3.63 -15.97
CA LEU A 230 25.26 -4.79 -15.30
C LEU A 230 25.21 -6.07 -16.17
N GLY A 231 25.42 -5.97 -17.48
CA GLY A 231 25.24 -7.11 -18.40
C GLY A 231 23.85 -7.73 -18.22
N THR A 232 23.79 -9.05 -18.11
CA THR A 232 22.54 -9.82 -17.93
C THR A 232 22.07 -9.96 -16.47
N ALA A 233 22.53 -9.09 -15.56
CA ALA A 233 22.19 -9.18 -14.15
C ALA A 233 20.67 -9.15 -13.89
N ARG A 234 20.24 -9.89 -12.87
CA ARG A 234 18.87 -9.89 -12.34
C ARG A 234 18.77 -8.83 -11.25
N VAL A 235 18.02 -7.77 -11.53
CA VAL A 235 17.88 -6.58 -10.70
C VAL A 235 16.48 -6.54 -10.11
N ALA A 236 16.36 -6.34 -8.79
CA ALA A 236 15.09 -5.99 -8.17
C ALA A 236 15.03 -4.53 -7.74
N ASP A 237 13.89 -3.88 -7.95
CA ASP A 237 13.53 -2.59 -7.35
C ASP A 237 12.55 -2.85 -6.21
N LEU A 238 13.04 -2.75 -4.98
CA LEU A 238 12.35 -3.13 -3.75
C LEU A 238 11.66 -1.91 -3.14
N GLY A 239 10.32 -1.89 -3.20
CA GLY A 239 9.51 -0.70 -2.93
C GLY A 239 9.54 0.23 -4.13
N CYS A 240 9.18 -0.29 -5.30
CA CYS A 240 9.42 0.37 -6.58
C CYS A 240 8.65 1.68 -6.76
N GLY A 241 7.56 1.91 -6.02
CA GLY A 241 6.69 3.06 -6.24
C GLY A 241 6.24 3.13 -7.69
N ASN A 242 6.51 4.25 -8.37
CA ASN A 242 6.20 4.44 -9.79
C ASN A 242 7.23 3.84 -10.76
N GLY A 243 8.22 3.09 -10.28
CA GLY A 243 9.22 2.36 -11.08
C GLY A 243 10.42 3.18 -11.54
N VAL A 244 10.56 4.44 -11.12
CA VAL A 244 11.61 5.35 -11.64
C VAL A 244 13.04 4.84 -11.45
N LEU A 245 13.35 4.14 -10.35
CA LEU A 245 14.70 3.59 -10.10
C LEU A 245 15.01 2.47 -11.09
N ALA A 246 14.09 1.51 -11.25
CA ALA A 246 14.21 0.45 -12.24
C ALA A 246 14.33 1.00 -13.66
N ILE A 247 13.47 1.94 -14.06
CA ILE A 247 13.47 2.51 -15.41
C ILE A 247 14.80 3.23 -15.69
N ALA A 248 15.26 4.08 -14.77
CA ALA A 248 16.54 4.79 -14.93
C ALA A 248 17.75 3.84 -14.95
N SER A 249 17.70 2.74 -14.21
CA SER A 249 18.70 1.68 -14.26
C SER A 249 18.66 0.96 -15.61
N ALA A 250 17.47 0.60 -16.08
CA ALA A 250 17.24 -0.16 -17.31
C ALA A 250 17.69 0.61 -18.57
N LEU A 251 17.51 1.94 -18.58
CA LEU A 251 18.03 2.82 -19.64
C LEU A 251 19.57 2.78 -19.78
N GLN A 252 20.27 2.55 -18.66
CA GLN A 252 21.74 2.46 -18.64
C GLN A 252 22.26 1.01 -18.74
N ASN A 253 21.37 0.02 -18.60
CA ASN A 253 21.70 -1.39 -18.56
C ASN A 253 20.71 -2.18 -19.45
N PRO A 254 20.89 -2.16 -20.79
CA PRO A 254 19.91 -2.71 -21.73
C PRO A 254 19.74 -4.23 -21.66
N GLU A 255 20.75 -4.97 -21.19
CA GLU A 255 20.73 -6.44 -21.11
C GLU A 255 20.23 -6.98 -19.76
N ALA A 256 20.07 -6.11 -18.75
CA ALA A 256 19.68 -6.54 -17.41
C ALA A 256 18.20 -6.90 -17.33
N ASN A 257 17.86 -7.81 -16.43
CA ASN A 257 16.51 -8.34 -16.20
C ASN A 257 15.93 -7.71 -14.93
N TYR A 258 14.68 -7.25 -14.97
CA TYR A 258 14.11 -6.45 -13.89
C TYR A 258 12.89 -7.09 -13.24
N THR A 259 12.86 -7.03 -11.90
CA THR A 259 11.69 -7.31 -11.07
C THR A 259 11.37 -6.09 -10.23
N LEU A 260 10.18 -5.52 -10.37
CA LEU A 260 9.70 -4.39 -9.60
C LEU A 260 8.66 -4.92 -8.61
N VAL A 261 8.83 -4.61 -7.33
CA VAL A 261 7.92 -5.06 -6.28
C VAL A 261 7.54 -3.91 -5.37
N ASP A 262 6.26 -3.81 -5.06
CA ASP A 262 5.71 -2.87 -4.09
C ASP A 262 4.56 -3.53 -3.33
N GLU A 263 4.22 -3.05 -2.13
CA GLU A 263 3.01 -3.52 -1.45
C GLU A 263 1.74 -2.86 -2.02
N SER A 264 1.90 -1.72 -2.69
CA SER A 264 0.79 -0.94 -3.27
C SER A 264 0.41 -1.45 -4.66
N TYR A 265 -0.86 -1.80 -4.85
CA TYR A 265 -1.39 -2.17 -6.17
C TYR A 265 -1.33 -1.00 -7.16
N MET A 266 -1.62 0.22 -6.71
CA MET A 266 -1.49 1.44 -7.50
C MET A 266 -0.03 1.78 -7.85
N ALA A 267 0.93 1.49 -6.96
CA ALA A 267 2.36 1.60 -7.27
C ALA A 267 2.76 0.62 -8.38
N VAL A 268 2.39 -0.65 -8.24
CA VAL A 268 2.62 -1.70 -9.26
C VAL A 268 2.00 -1.30 -10.60
N GLN A 269 0.77 -0.80 -10.59
CA GLN A 269 0.10 -0.31 -11.80
C GLN A 269 0.87 0.86 -12.44
N SER A 270 1.27 1.87 -11.64
CA SER A 270 2.08 3.00 -12.14
C SER A 270 3.44 2.56 -12.68
N ALA A 271 4.13 1.65 -11.99
CA ALA A 271 5.40 1.10 -12.41
C ALA A 271 5.29 0.37 -13.76
N ALA A 272 4.26 -0.45 -13.95
CA ALA A 272 4.02 -1.16 -15.20
C ALA A 272 3.72 -0.19 -16.37
N GLU A 273 2.85 0.80 -16.14
CA GLU A 273 2.51 1.81 -17.15
C GLU A 273 3.73 2.67 -17.53
N ASN A 274 4.52 3.11 -16.54
CA ASN A 274 5.74 3.90 -16.78
C ASN A 274 6.84 3.09 -17.46
N TRP A 275 7.01 1.83 -17.07
CA TRP A 275 7.96 0.93 -17.72
C TRP A 275 7.62 0.79 -19.20
N ARG A 276 6.36 0.50 -19.52
CA ARG A 276 5.90 0.35 -20.91
C ARG A 276 6.07 1.65 -21.71
N ALA A 277 5.76 2.80 -21.10
CA ALA A 277 5.94 4.10 -21.74
C ALA A 277 7.41 4.43 -22.04
N ALA A 278 8.34 4.07 -21.15
CA ALA A 278 9.75 4.41 -21.28
C ALA A 278 10.59 3.37 -22.07
N LEU A 279 10.20 2.08 -22.00
CA LEU A 279 11.01 0.95 -22.47
C LEU A 279 10.26 0.01 -23.44
N GLY A 280 9.00 0.32 -23.79
CA GLY A 280 8.21 -0.45 -24.75
C GLY A 280 7.85 -1.85 -24.24
N GLU A 281 8.06 -2.86 -25.10
CA GLU A 281 7.78 -4.28 -24.82
C GLU A 281 8.91 -5.00 -24.07
N ARG A 282 9.89 -4.27 -23.54
CA ARG A 282 10.99 -4.89 -22.80
C ARG A 282 10.44 -5.70 -21.63
N GLU A 283 10.86 -6.96 -21.52
CA GLU A 283 10.42 -7.85 -20.46
C GLU A 283 10.74 -7.31 -19.07
N VAL A 284 9.77 -7.44 -18.18
CA VAL A 284 9.85 -7.04 -16.77
C VAL A 284 8.82 -7.84 -15.97
N ILE A 285 9.15 -8.16 -14.72
CA ILE A 285 8.19 -8.67 -13.75
C ILE A 285 7.79 -7.49 -12.86
N VAL A 286 6.50 -7.12 -12.84
CA VAL A 286 5.97 -6.12 -11.91
C VAL A 286 4.89 -6.79 -11.07
N ARG A 287 5.05 -6.80 -9.75
CA ARG A 287 4.11 -7.51 -8.87
C ARG A 287 3.89 -6.81 -7.54
N ALA A 288 2.67 -6.93 -7.03
CA ALA A 288 2.40 -6.59 -5.64
C ALA A 288 3.00 -7.66 -4.72
N GLY A 289 3.53 -7.27 -3.56
CA GLY A 289 4.10 -8.24 -2.64
C GLY A 289 4.63 -7.65 -1.35
N ASP A 290 4.87 -8.55 -0.39
CA ASP A 290 5.52 -8.24 0.87
C ASP A 290 7.05 -8.13 0.70
N GLY A 291 7.49 -7.03 0.07
CA GLY A 291 8.88 -6.84 -0.32
C GLY A 291 9.41 -8.04 -1.12
N LEU A 292 10.56 -8.56 -0.72
CA LEU A 292 11.16 -9.75 -1.37
C LEU A 292 10.83 -11.07 -0.66
N ALA A 293 9.81 -11.13 0.21
CA ALA A 293 9.44 -12.38 0.91
C ALA A 293 9.10 -13.55 -0.03
N GLY A 294 8.51 -13.26 -1.20
CA GLY A 294 8.20 -14.27 -2.24
C GLY A 294 9.30 -14.46 -3.28
N GLN A 295 10.47 -13.83 -3.10
CA GLN A 295 11.59 -13.96 -4.03
C GLN A 295 12.41 -15.21 -3.68
N GLU A 296 12.80 -15.99 -4.69
CA GLU A 296 13.68 -17.14 -4.49
C GLU A 296 15.04 -16.71 -3.90
N ALA A 297 15.57 -17.51 -2.97
CA ALA A 297 16.87 -17.25 -2.40
C ALA A 297 17.98 -17.35 -3.46
N GLN A 298 18.99 -16.48 -3.40
CA GLN A 298 20.09 -16.44 -4.37
C GLN A 298 19.64 -16.30 -5.84
N SER A 299 18.53 -15.61 -6.09
CA SER A 299 18.00 -15.39 -7.42
C SER A 299 18.27 -13.99 -8.00
N LEU A 300 18.89 -13.09 -7.23
CA LEU A 300 19.13 -11.70 -7.64
C LEU A 300 20.61 -11.35 -7.58
N ASP A 301 21.07 -10.55 -8.53
CA ASP A 301 22.45 -10.05 -8.57
C ASP A 301 22.55 -8.65 -7.95
N VAL A 302 21.49 -7.84 -8.13
CA VAL A 302 21.38 -6.47 -7.60
C VAL A 302 20.00 -6.22 -7.01
N VAL A 303 19.95 -5.54 -5.87
CA VAL A 303 18.71 -4.96 -5.31
C VAL A 303 18.89 -3.45 -5.20
N LEU A 304 17.96 -2.68 -5.76
CA LEU A 304 17.83 -1.23 -5.60
C LEU A 304 16.72 -0.97 -4.58
N CYS A 305 16.91 -0.04 -3.65
CA CYS A 305 15.90 0.25 -2.65
C CYS A 305 15.98 1.70 -2.15
N ASN A 306 14.84 2.40 -2.15
CA ASN A 306 14.63 3.63 -1.38
C ASN A 306 13.63 3.32 -0.25
N PRO A 307 14.09 2.86 0.94
CA PRO A 307 13.19 2.43 2.00
C PRO A 307 12.28 3.58 2.47
N PRO A 308 11.01 3.31 2.81
CA PRO A 308 10.09 4.33 3.25
C PRO A 308 10.60 5.05 4.51
N PHE A 309 10.53 6.38 4.49
CA PHE A 309 10.89 7.22 5.64
C PHE A 309 9.62 7.65 6.39
N HIS A 310 9.47 7.22 7.63
CA HIS A 310 8.46 7.78 8.52
C HIS A 310 9.12 8.53 9.67
N GLN A 311 8.60 9.73 9.98
CA GLN A 311 8.99 10.51 11.15
C GLN A 311 8.64 9.82 12.48
N GLN A 312 7.98 8.66 12.43
CA GLN A 312 7.79 7.75 13.55
C GLN A 312 8.93 6.71 13.54
N GLN A 313 10.01 7.02 14.25
CA GLN A 313 11.31 6.34 14.19
C GLN A 313 11.26 4.81 14.35
N VAL A 314 10.27 4.23 15.03
CA VAL A 314 10.24 2.79 15.33
C VAL A 314 9.72 1.94 14.17
N VAL A 315 8.64 2.36 13.51
CA VAL A 315 8.00 1.55 12.45
C VAL A 315 8.81 1.56 11.16
N GLY A 316 9.34 2.73 10.77
CA GLY A 316 10.20 2.85 9.58
C GLY A 316 11.50 2.06 9.71
N ASP A 317 12.07 2.03 10.91
CA ASP A 317 13.32 1.31 11.18
C ASP A 317 13.17 -0.21 11.09
N TYR A 318 12.05 -0.75 11.58
CA TYR A 318 11.71 -2.16 11.44
C TYR A 318 11.51 -2.55 9.98
N LEU A 319 10.76 -1.74 9.23
CA LEU A 319 10.47 -2.03 7.83
C LEU A 319 11.73 -2.02 6.97
N ALA A 320 12.58 -0.99 7.13
CA ALA A 320 13.87 -0.93 6.44
C ALA A 320 14.77 -2.13 6.79
N TRP A 321 14.83 -2.53 8.07
CA TRP A 321 15.58 -3.70 8.50
C TRP A 321 15.08 -4.98 7.82
N ARG A 322 13.76 -5.18 7.77
CA ARG A 322 13.15 -6.34 7.12
C ARG A 322 13.43 -6.36 5.61
N MET A 323 13.33 -5.21 4.94
CA MET A 323 13.70 -5.07 3.53
C MET A 323 15.17 -5.46 3.30
N PHE A 324 16.10 -5.08 4.20
CA PHE A 324 17.51 -5.46 4.10
C PHE A 324 17.74 -6.96 4.31
N GLN A 325 17.00 -7.59 5.23
CA GLN A 325 17.05 -9.04 5.43
C GLN A 325 16.57 -9.80 4.20
N GLN A 326 15.41 -9.43 3.65
CA GLN A 326 14.86 -10.06 2.46
C GLN A 326 15.78 -9.86 1.24
N ALA A 327 16.35 -8.66 1.07
CA ALA A 327 17.34 -8.39 0.03
C ALA A 327 18.59 -9.28 0.18
N ARG A 328 19.13 -9.41 1.40
CA ARG A 328 20.26 -10.31 1.67
C ARG A 328 19.93 -11.75 1.30
N GLU A 329 18.74 -12.24 1.63
CA GLU A 329 18.32 -13.62 1.33
C GLU A 329 18.25 -13.87 -0.18
N ALA A 330 17.57 -12.98 -0.91
CA ALA A 330 17.38 -13.07 -2.36
C ALA A 330 18.67 -12.88 -3.19
N LEU A 331 19.67 -12.14 -2.67
CA LEU A 331 20.93 -11.91 -3.40
C LEU A 331 21.78 -13.18 -3.55
N VAL A 332 22.45 -13.37 -4.70
CA VAL A 332 23.53 -14.36 -4.87
C VAL A 332 24.74 -14.01 -4.02
N VAL A 333 25.64 -14.99 -3.82
CA VAL A 333 26.96 -14.70 -3.26
C VAL A 333 27.69 -13.69 -4.13
N GLY A 334 28.16 -12.58 -3.55
CA GLY A 334 28.78 -11.47 -4.29
C GLY A 334 27.80 -10.46 -4.88
N GLY A 335 26.49 -10.72 -4.82
CA GLY A 335 25.44 -9.76 -5.19
C GLY A 335 25.40 -8.56 -4.24
N ALA A 336 24.75 -7.47 -4.68
CA ALA A 336 24.78 -6.21 -3.95
C ALA A 336 23.41 -5.54 -3.78
N LEU A 337 23.17 -5.03 -2.57
CA LEU A 337 22.08 -4.11 -2.25
C LEU A 337 22.59 -2.67 -2.36
N TYR A 338 21.93 -1.84 -3.16
CA TYR A 338 22.13 -0.41 -3.25
C TYR A 338 20.94 0.32 -2.63
N ILE A 339 21.21 1.17 -1.65
CA ILE A 339 20.16 1.97 -1.02
C ILE A 339 20.48 3.46 -0.96
N VAL A 340 19.44 4.26 -0.89
CA VAL A 340 19.51 5.64 -0.39
C VAL A 340 18.84 5.73 0.98
N GLY A 341 19.43 6.49 1.89
CA GLY A 341 18.88 6.71 3.24
C GLY A 341 19.17 8.11 3.75
N ASN A 342 18.29 8.65 4.60
CA ASN A 342 18.62 9.86 5.36
C ASN A 342 19.83 9.59 6.26
N ARG A 343 20.79 10.52 6.31
CA ARG A 343 22.04 10.35 7.08
C ARG A 343 21.80 10.00 8.56
N HIS A 344 20.80 10.63 9.18
CA HIS A 344 20.49 10.46 10.60
C HIS A 344 19.97 9.06 10.96
N LEU A 345 19.55 8.24 9.99
CA LEU A 345 19.03 6.89 10.24
C LEU A 345 20.13 5.84 10.43
N GLY A 346 21.39 6.18 10.15
CA GLY A 346 22.52 5.31 10.47
C GLY A 346 22.51 3.93 9.79
N TYR A 347 21.92 3.81 8.59
CA TYR A 347 21.75 2.52 7.91
C TYR A 347 23.05 1.74 7.66
N HIS A 348 24.21 2.41 7.58
CA HIS A 348 25.53 1.77 7.50
C HIS A 348 25.73 0.72 8.62
N SER A 349 25.34 1.04 9.85
CA SER A 349 25.48 0.15 11.01
C SER A 349 24.53 -1.05 10.93
N LYS A 350 23.32 -0.85 10.40
CA LYS A 350 22.35 -1.93 10.17
C LYS A 350 22.84 -2.87 9.07
N LEU A 351 23.27 -2.32 7.94
CA LEU A 351 23.80 -3.10 6.81
C LEU A 351 25.06 -3.88 7.21
N ALA A 352 25.96 -3.32 8.02
CA ALA A 352 27.18 -4.01 8.46
C ALA A 352 26.91 -5.23 9.35
N ARG A 353 25.72 -5.34 9.97
CA ARG A 353 25.28 -6.54 10.70
C ARG A 353 24.79 -7.65 9.77
N LEU A 354 24.37 -7.30 8.55
CA LEU A 354 23.75 -8.22 7.59
C LEU A 354 24.70 -8.60 6.45
N PHE A 355 25.57 -7.70 6.02
CA PHE A 355 26.39 -7.84 4.83
C PHE A 355 27.88 -7.85 5.16
N ARG A 356 28.69 -8.52 4.35
CA ARG A 356 30.15 -8.66 4.59
C ARG A 356 30.92 -7.36 4.37
N GLY A 357 30.41 -6.49 3.50
CA GLY A 357 31.03 -5.20 3.20
C GLY A 357 29.98 -4.14 2.90
N VAL A 358 30.15 -2.96 3.47
CA VAL A 358 29.30 -1.78 3.24
C VAL A 358 30.19 -0.63 2.78
N GLU A 359 29.88 -0.09 1.62
CA GLU A 359 30.59 0.97 0.94
C GLU A 359 29.68 2.19 0.82
N GLN A 360 30.20 3.38 1.14
CA GLN A 360 29.52 4.63 0.84
C GLN A 360 29.83 5.04 -0.60
N VAL A 361 28.86 4.89 -1.49
CA VAL A 361 29.01 5.23 -2.92
C VAL A 361 29.02 6.74 -3.12
N ALA A 362 28.14 7.44 -2.40
CA ALA A 362 28.02 8.89 -2.45
C ALA A 362 27.28 9.40 -1.21
N ALA A 363 27.38 10.70 -0.95
CA ALA A 363 26.60 11.35 0.09
C ALA A 363 26.48 12.86 -0.16
N ASN A 364 25.36 13.43 0.24
CA ASN A 364 25.13 14.89 0.31
C ASN A 364 24.68 15.25 1.75
N PRO A 365 24.44 16.52 2.13
CA PRO A 365 24.11 16.86 3.51
C PRO A 365 22.90 16.10 4.11
N LYS A 366 21.95 15.66 3.28
CA LYS A 366 20.70 15.01 3.73
C LYS A 366 20.73 13.49 3.58
N PHE A 367 21.32 12.98 2.49
CA PHE A 367 21.25 11.59 2.07
C PHE A 367 22.62 10.94 1.98
N VAL A 368 22.63 9.63 2.18
CA VAL A 368 23.77 8.73 1.92
C VAL A 368 23.32 7.62 0.97
N ILE A 369 24.17 7.31 -0.01
CA ILE A 369 23.99 6.18 -0.92
C ILE A 369 24.98 5.10 -0.49
N LEU A 370 24.46 3.92 -0.16
CA LEU A 370 25.23 2.80 0.37
C LEU A 370 25.12 1.59 -0.56
N LYS A 371 26.22 0.88 -0.73
CA LYS A 371 26.31 -0.43 -1.38
C LYS A 371 26.71 -1.47 -0.35
N ALA A 372 25.90 -2.52 -0.18
CA ALA A 372 26.19 -3.63 0.72
C ALA A 372 26.32 -4.94 -0.07
N ARG A 373 27.44 -5.66 0.09
CA ARG A 373 27.74 -6.91 -0.65
C ARG A 373 27.50 -8.15 0.21
N LYS A 374 26.84 -9.16 -0.36
CA LYS A 374 26.53 -10.43 0.33
C LYS A 374 27.77 -11.30 0.51
#